data_AF-A0A2W1BDF7-F1
#
_entry.id   AF-A0A2W1BDF7-F1
#
_cell.length_a   1.000
_cell.length_b   1.000
_cell.length_c   1.000
_cell.angle_alpha   90.00
_cell.angle_beta   90.00
_cell.angle_gamma   90.00
#
_symmetry.space_group_name_H-M   'P 1'
#
loop_
_entity.id
_entity.type
_entity.pdbx_description
1 polymer ?
#
loop_
_entity_poly.entity_id
_entity_poly.type
_entity_poly.pdbx_seq_one_letter_code
_entity_poly.pdbx_strand_id
1 'polypeptide(L)'
;LEKETNKERDSKIPYDEIVEIFNSKCPELPRVIKVTDQRKKFLNARWKEYPSLDFWNQFFETVSKSNFLNGKVNDFKANFDWLIRPNNFVKVVEGNYNGREKNKGLKTLVNELEW
;
A
#
# COMPACT_ATOMS: atom_id res chain seq x y z
N LEU A 1 -5.92 -20.64 33.99
CA LEU A 1 -5.33 -19.44 33.35
C LEU A 1 -5.81 -19.42 31.92
N GLU A 2 -6.98 -18.82 31.74
CA GLU A 2 -7.66 -18.71 30.46
C GLU A 2 -6.87 -17.75 29.57
N LYS A 3 -6.55 -18.18 28.36
CA LYS A 3 -5.95 -17.32 27.34
C LYS A 3 -7.04 -16.39 26.86
N GLU A 4 -6.94 -15.12 27.24
CA GLU A 4 -7.78 -14.05 26.71
C GLU A 4 -7.64 -14.03 25.19
N THR A 5 -8.72 -14.45 24.52
CA THR A 5 -8.85 -14.29 23.08
C THR A 5 -9.08 -12.81 22.83
N ASN A 6 -8.05 -12.12 22.35
CA ASN A 6 -8.16 -10.74 21.92
C ASN A 6 -9.09 -10.73 20.70
N LYS A 7 -10.38 -10.53 20.97
CA LYS A 7 -11.46 -10.43 19.99
C LYS A 7 -11.19 -9.14 19.21
N GLU A 8 -10.44 -9.27 18.11
CA GLU A 8 -10.18 -8.18 17.17
C GLU A 8 -11.51 -7.51 16.82
N ARG A 9 -11.63 -6.25 17.22
CA ARG A 9 -12.77 -5.43 16.86
C ARG A 9 -12.77 -5.36 15.33
N ASP A 10 -13.90 -5.70 14.72
CA ASP A 10 -14.20 -5.52 13.30
C ASP A 10 -14.05 -4.03 12.94
N SER A 11 -12.81 -3.55 12.85
CA SER A 11 -12.52 -2.20 12.40
C SER A 11 -12.79 -2.20 10.91
N LYS A 12 -13.88 -1.52 10.54
CA LYS A 12 -14.28 -1.36 9.15
C LYS A 12 -13.09 -0.85 8.34
N ILE A 13 -12.77 -1.54 7.26
CA ILE A 13 -11.61 -1.22 6.43
C ILE A 13 -11.85 0.15 5.78
N PRO A 14 -10.90 1.10 5.92
CA PRO A 14 -11.06 2.49 5.48
C PRO A 14 -10.72 2.62 3.98
N TYR A 15 -11.57 2.04 3.11
CA TYR A 15 -11.31 2.01 1.67
C TYR A 15 -11.20 3.40 1.05
N ASP A 16 -12.05 4.33 1.49
CA ASP A 16 -12.14 5.67 0.91
C ASP A 16 -10.90 6.47 1.29
N GLU A 17 -10.42 6.35 2.53
CA GLU A 17 -9.20 6.98 3.01
C GLU A 17 -7.97 6.43 2.29
N ILE A 18 -7.87 5.11 2.06
CA ILE A 18 -6.77 4.52 1.29
C ILE A 18 -6.76 5.07 -0.15
N VAL A 19 -7.93 5.21 -0.76
CA VAL A 19 -8.08 5.79 -2.11
C VAL A 19 -7.73 7.27 -2.14
N GLU A 20 -8.13 8.03 -1.12
CA GLU A 20 -7.76 9.44 -0.99
C GLU A 20 -6.26 9.62 -0.84
N ILE A 21 -5.60 8.81 -0.01
CA ILE A 21 -4.13 8.81 0.12
C ILE A 21 -3.49 8.53 -1.24
N PHE A 22 -3.93 7.47 -1.95
CA PHE A 22 -3.40 7.15 -3.29
C PHE A 22 -3.57 8.33 -4.26
N ASN A 23 -4.79 8.85 -4.38
CA ASN A 23 -5.10 9.94 -5.32
C ASN A 23 -4.37 11.25 -4.97
N SER A 24 -4.07 11.49 -3.70
CA SER A 24 -3.35 12.66 -3.20
C SER A 24 -1.84 12.54 -3.42
N LYS A 25 -1.24 11.40 -3.05
CA LYS A 25 0.21 11.17 -3.12
C LYS A 25 0.69 10.86 -4.54
N CYS A 26 -0.16 10.27 -5.38
CA CYS A 26 0.19 9.81 -6.72
C CYS A 26 -0.60 10.53 -7.83
N PRO A 27 -0.53 11.87 -7.94
CA PRO A 27 -1.35 12.64 -8.90
C PRO A 27 -1.03 12.32 -10.38
N GLU A 28 0.17 11.80 -10.65
CA GLU A 28 0.64 11.43 -12.01
C GLU A 28 0.15 10.05 -12.48
N LEU A 29 -0.47 9.26 -11.59
CA LEU A 29 -1.02 7.94 -11.88
C LEU A 29 -2.53 8.02 -12.13
N PRO A 30 -3.13 7.04 -12.86
CA PRO A 30 -4.57 7.05 -13.11
C PRO A 30 -5.40 7.09 -11.81
N ARG A 31 -6.24 8.13 -11.68
CA ARG A 31 -7.07 8.37 -10.49
C ARG A 31 -8.06 7.23 -10.25
N VAL A 32 -8.23 6.84 -8.99
CA VAL A 32 -9.29 5.92 -8.59
C VAL A 32 -10.59 6.68 -8.39
N ILE A 33 -11.62 6.30 -9.15
CA ILE A 33 -12.97 6.87 -9.07
C ILE A 33 -13.93 5.92 -8.34
N LYS A 34 -13.71 4.61 -8.45
CA LYS A 34 -14.60 3.59 -7.87
C LYS A 34 -13.80 2.46 -7.23
N VAL A 35 -14.23 2.03 -6.05
CA VAL A 35 -13.75 0.82 -5.38
C VAL A 35 -14.66 -0.35 -5.76
N THR A 36 -14.18 -1.20 -6.67
CA THR A 36 -14.89 -2.42 -7.10
C THR A 36 -14.75 -3.54 -6.07
N ASP A 37 -15.57 -4.58 -6.15
CA ASP A 37 -15.49 -5.70 -5.21
C ASP A 37 -14.15 -6.44 -5.29
N GLN A 38 -13.56 -6.50 -6.49
CA GLN A 38 -12.20 -7.04 -6.68
C GLN A 38 -11.14 -6.20 -5.95
N ARG A 39 -11.26 -4.86 -5.99
CA ARG A 39 -10.38 -3.95 -5.24
C ARG A 39 -10.57 -4.12 -3.74
N LYS A 40 -11.81 -4.21 -3.26
CA LYS A 40 -12.11 -4.51 -1.84
C LYS A 40 -11.45 -5.81 -1.42
N LYS A 41 -11.56 -6.89 -2.21
CA LYS A 41 -10.92 -8.17 -1.90
C LYS A 41 -9.40 -8.03 -1.71
N PHE A 42 -8.72 -7.30 -2.59
CA PHE A 42 -7.27 -7.08 -2.47
C PHE A 42 -6.91 -6.16 -1.31
N LEU A 43 -7.64 -5.05 -1.13
CA LEU A 43 -7.46 -4.15 0.01
C LEU A 43 -7.70 -4.87 1.33
N ASN A 44 -8.67 -5.77 1.42
CA ASN A 44 -8.93 -6.55 2.63
C ASN A 44 -7.76 -7.43 3.02
N ALA A 45 -7.13 -8.07 2.04
CA ALA A 45 -5.95 -8.89 2.31
C ALA A 45 -4.79 -8.00 2.78
N ARG A 46 -4.51 -6.90 2.07
CA ARG A 46 -3.41 -5.98 2.43
C ARG A 46 -3.64 -5.24 3.75
N TRP A 47 -4.88 -4.88 4.06
CA TRP A 47 -5.22 -4.22 5.32
C TRP A 47 -5.03 -5.15 6.51
N LYS A 48 -5.36 -6.44 6.38
CA LYS A 48 -5.09 -7.43 7.43
C LYS A 48 -3.60 -7.58 7.72
N GLU A 49 -2.77 -7.48 6.68
CA GLU A 49 -1.30 -7.49 6.79
C GLU A 49 -0.78 -6.16 7.38
N TYR A 50 -1.36 -5.03 6.96
CA TYR A 50 -0.93 -3.68 7.33
C TYR A 50 -2.11 -2.76 7.73
N PRO A 51 -2.68 -2.92 8.94
CA PRO A 51 -3.90 -2.24 9.37
C PRO A 51 -3.65 -0.82 9.89
N SER A 52 -2.87 -0.01 9.17
CA SER A 52 -2.47 1.33 9.58
C SER A 52 -2.49 2.31 8.42
N LEU A 53 -3.26 3.41 8.54
CA LEU A 53 -3.24 4.49 7.54
C LEU A 53 -1.86 5.15 7.41
N ASP A 54 -1.02 5.12 8.46
CA ASP A 54 0.36 5.62 8.37
C ASP A 54 1.20 4.75 7.41
N PHE A 55 1.06 3.43 7.49
CA PHE A 55 1.68 2.52 6.53
C PHE A 55 1.22 2.84 5.10
N TRP A 56 -0.07 3.03 4.86
CA TRP A 56 -0.58 3.32 3.52
C TRP A 56 -0.10 4.69 2.99
N ASN A 57 0.04 5.69 3.88
CA ASN A 57 0.67 6.96 3.55
C ASN A 57 2.12 6.76 3.08
N GLN A 58 2.92 6.01 3.84
CA GLN A 58 4.32 5.74 3.49
C GLN A 58 4.48 4.86 2.25
N PHE A 59 3.57 3.90 2.07
CA PHE A 59 3.53 3.03 0.90
C PHE A 59 3.29 3.86 -0.37
N PHE A 60 2.27 4.71 -0.41
CA PHE A 60 2.01 5.54 -1.59
C PHE A 60 3.02 6.69 -1.76
N GLU A 61 3.61 7.19 -0.68
CA GLU A 61 4.75 8.10 -0.78
C GLU A 61 5.97 7.41 -1.43
N THR A 62 6.25 6.16 -1.07
CA THR A 62 7.28 5.34 -1.72
C THR A 62 7.00 5.16 -3.22
N VAL A 63 5.73 4.88 -3.58
CA VAL A 63 5.30 4.80 -4.97
C VAL A 63 5.54 6.12 -5.71
N SER A 64 5.15 7.26 -5.13
CA SER A 64 5.30 8.58 -5.77
C SER A 64 6.76 8.96 -6.09
N LYS A 65 7.72 8.44 -5.31
CA LYS A 65 9.16 8.69 -5.49
C LYS A 65 9.81 7.78 -6.52
N SER A 66 9.13 6.70 -6.94
CA SER A 66 9.70 5.75 -7.89
C SER A 66 9.64 6.25 -9.34
N ASN A 67 10.79 6.46 -9.97
CA ASN A 67 10.84 6.80 -11.40
C ASN A 67 10.22 5.70 -12.29
N PHE A 68 10.43 4.43 -11.95
CA PHE A 68 9.90 3.31 -12.73
C PHE A 68 8.38 3.22 -12.62
N LEU A 69 7.82 3.24 -11.41
CA LEU A 69 6.36 3.09 -11.22
C LEU A 69 5.57 4.28 -11.79
N ASN A 70 6.21 5.43 -11.95
CA ASN A 70 5.60 6.64 -12.51
C ASN A 70 5.90 6.86 -14.01
N GLY A 71 6.46 5.86 -14.72
CA GLY A 71 6.70 5.92 -16.16
C GLY A 71 7.76 6.93 -16.59
N LYS A 72 8.74 7.21 -15.71
CA LYS A 72 9.90 8.07 -16.02
C LYS A 72 11.09 7.29 -16.57
N VAL A 73 11.01 5.96 -16.59
CA VAL A 73 12.05 5.05 -17.13
C VAL A 73 11.63 4.48 -18.49
N ASN A 74 10.34 4.16 -18.64
CA ASN A 74 9.72 3.66 -19.87
C ASN A 74 8.20 3.96 -19.82
N ASP A 75 7.44 3.46 -20.80
CA ASP A 75 6.00 3.72 -20.91
C ASP A 75 5.14 3.03 -19.83
N PHE A 76 5.73 2.20 -18.96
CA PHE A 76 5.00 1.57 -17.88
C PHE A 76 4.65 2.58 -16.78
N LYS A 77 3.35 2.69 -16.46
CA LYS A 77 2.87 3.37 -15.27
C LYS A 77 2.07 2.40 -14.41
N ALA A 78 2.41 2.33 -13.12
CA ALA A 78 1.61 1.57 -12.17
C ALA A 78 0.23 2.21 -12.02
N ASN A 79 -0.80 1.39 -11.85
CA ASN A 79 -2.13 1.85 -11.44
C ASN A 79 -2.50 1.23 -10.09
N PHE A 80 -3.59 1.69 -9.51
CA PHE A 80 -4.05 1.22 -8.20
C PHE A 80 -4.20 -0.31 -8.14
N ASP A 81 -4.76 -0.93 -9.18
CA ASP A 81 -4.95 -2.39 -9.24
C ASP A 81 -3.61 -3.13 -9.28
N TRP A 82 -2.61 -2.59 -9.96
CA TRP A 82 -1.27 -3.17 -10.00
C TRP A 82 -0.63 -3.12 -8.62
N LEU A 83 -0.77 -1.99 -7.90
CA LEU A 83 -0.13 -1.76 -6.60
C LEU A 83 -0.69 -2.62 -5.48
N ILE A 84 -2.00 -2.86 -5.44
CA ILE A 84 -2.65 -3.63 -4.36
C ILE A 84 -2.65 -5.15 -4.59
N ARG A 85 -2.24 -5.61 -5.78
CA ARG A 85 -2.13 -7.03 -6.10
C ARG A 85 -1.00 -7.68 -5.29
N PRO A 86 -1.19 -8.90 -4.73
CA PRO A 86 -0.26 -9.50 -3.78
C PRO A 86 1.21 -9.49 -4.25
N ASN A 87 1.48 -10.03 -5.44
CA ASN A 87 2.84 -10.19 -5.94
C ASN A 87 3.56 -8.85 -6.23
N ASN A 88 2.81 -7.79 -6.49
CA ASN A 88 3.39 -6.49 -6.81
C ASN A 88 3.51 -5.63 -5.57
N PHE A 89 2.53 -5.71 -4.67
CA PHE A 89 2.53 -5.04 -3.38
C PHE A 89 3.79 -5.40 -2.59
N VAL A 90 4.09 -6.71 -2.48
CA VAL A 90 5.30 -7.21 -1.79
C VAL A 90 6.56 -6.61 -2.40
N LYS A 91 6.68 -6.54 -3.74
CA LYS A 91 7.86 -5.95 -4.40
C LYS A 91 8.05 -4.47 -4.05
N VAL A 92 6.96 -3.72 -3.88
CA VAL A 92 7.03 -2.31 -3.44
C VAL A 92 7.48 -2.24 -1.99
N VAL A 93 6.91 -3.07 -1.11
CA VAL A 93 7.27 -3.18 0.31
C VAL A 93 8.75 -3.55 0.50
N GLU A 94 9.25 -4.51 -0.27
CA GLU A 94 10.65 -4.95 -0.28
C GLU A 94 11.60 -3.89 -0.89
N GLY A 95 11.06 -2.85 -1.51
CA GLY A 95 11.82 -1.73 -2.03
C GLY A 95 12.42 -1.95 -3.42
N ASN A 96 11.91 -2.91 -4.19
CA ASN A 96 12.40 -3.25 -5.54
C ASN A 96 12.31 -2.07 -6.53
N TYR A 97 11.56 -1.02 -6.19
CA TYR A 97 11.32 0.14 -7.05
C TYR A 97 11.81 1.47 -6.47
N ASN A 98 12.60 1.46 -5.40
CA ASN A 98 13.10 2.69 -4.77
C ASN A 98 14.27 3.36 -5.53
N GLY A 99 14.77 2.72 -6.58
CA GLY A 99 15.92 3.20 -7.34
C GLY A 99 17.19 3.19 -6.47
N ARG A 100 17.96 4.29 -6.49
CA ARG A 100 19.19 4.43 -5.69
C ARG A 100 18.94 4.90 -4.25
N GLU A 101 17.73 5.37 -3.95
CA GLU A 101 17.36 5.79 -2.61
C GLU A 101 16.88 4.58 -1.80
N LYS A 102 17.36 4.43 -0.57
CA LYS A 102 16.84 3.41 0.36
C LYS A 102 15.67 4.02 1.11
N ASN A 103 14.43 3.64 0.82
CA ASN A 103 13.27 4.06 1.63
C ASN A 103 13.35 3.38 3.01
N LYS A 104 13.95 4.09 3.97
CA LYS A 104 14.09 3.60 5.36
C LYS A 104 12.73 3.53 6.06
N GLY A 105 11.81 4.47 5.79
CA GLY A 105 10.52 4.58 6.49
C GLY A 105 9.63 3.35 6.35
N LEU A 106 9.34 2.90 5.12
CA LEU A 106 8.51 1.72 4.90
C LEU A 106 9.16 0.45 5.47
N LYS A 107 10.48 0.31 5.35
CA LYS A 107 11.21 -0.82 5.90
C LYS A 107 11.17 -0.87 7.43
N THR A 108 11.25 0.28 8.10
CA THR A 108 11.09 0.38 9.55
C THR A 108 9.70 -0.07 10.00
N LEU A 109 8.64 0.45 9.37
CA LEU A 109 7.26 0.09 9.72
C LEU A 109 6.97 -1.40 9.50
N VAL A 110 7.51 -2.00 8.44
CA VAL A 110 7.36 -3.44 8.18
C VAL A 110 8.05 -4.26 9.27
N ASN A 111 9.27 -3.88 9.66
CA ASN A 111 9.99 -4.58 10.72
C ASN A 111 9.29 -4.48 12.09
N GLU A 112 8.60 -3.37 12.36
CA GLU A 112 7.82 -3.15 13.60
C GLU A 112 6.54 -4.00 13.66
N LEU A 113 6.01 -4.44 12.51
CA LEU A 113 4.81 -5.27 12.42
C LEU A 113 5.09 -6.77 12.40
N GLU A 114 6.33 -7.19 12.13
CA GLU A 114 6.74 -8.60 12.06
C GLU A 114 7.37 -9.13 13.37
N TRP A 115 7.30 -8.39 14.48
CA TRP A 115 7.80 -8.78 15.81
C TRP A 115 6.71 -8.78 16.88
#